data_AF-A0A1B0DP27-F1
#
_entry.id   AF-A0A1B0DP27-F1
#
_cell.length_a   1.000
_cell.length_b   1.000
_cell.length_c   1.000
_cell.angle_alpha   90.00
_cell.angle_beta   90.00
_cell.angle_gamma   90.00
#
_symmetry.space_group_name_H-M   'P 1'
#
loop_
_entity.id
_entity.type
_entity.pdbx_description
1 polymer ?
#
loop_
_entity_poly.entity_id
_entity_poly.type
_entity_poly.pdbx_seq_one_letter_code
_entity_poly.pdbx_strand_id
1 'polypeptide(L)'
;MQDRVQRTKDEVQKCREKYEQSLSEINKYNPIYIEDMTSVFEKCQQMEETRLRFFKQVLFAIHKSLNISQEPSLPQIYEEFYHTVNNADHQKDLKWWSNNHGVNMAMNWPAFIEYTEEFRDIAKGNKSKEALPAAPITLIHQRPVGDDLHVRMDYPPPPSNKGSANRTSVNLSVKNSSASRNSTNMDSPKSDSNAKSEVSPSRQSATITTNGNGKTDQNPFDEEEWDEGDAADNVLVDNGEPGVPVKALYDYESAESDELTFKQGDVFEKLEDEDEQGWCKGRKNGKVGLYPANYVEVVEG
;
A
#
# COMPACT_ATOMS: atom_id res chain seq x y z
N MET A 1 -8.62 -30.82 84.51
CA MET A 1 -8.53 -30.87 83.04
C MET A 1 -9.82 -30.47 82.36
N GLN A 2 -11.00 -30.89 82.86
CA GLN A 2 -12.32 -30.47 82.35
C GLN A 2 -12.46 -28.96 82.14
N ASP A 3 -12.10 -28.12 83.10
CA ASP A 3 -12.30 -26.65 82.99
C ASP A 3 -11.53 -26.02 81.83
N ARG A 4 -10.32 -26.53 81.53
CA ARG A 4 -9.53 -26.05 80.38
C ARG A 4 -10.19 -26.42 79.05
N VAL A 5 -10.72 -27.65 78.96
CA VAL A 5 -11.45 -28.12 77.77
C VAL A 5 -12.73 -27.31 77.57
N GLN A 6 -13.47 -27.01 78.65
CA GLN A 6 -14.68 -26.20 78.57
C GLN A 6 -14.36 -24.77 78.11
N ARG A 7 -13.33 -24.14 78.67
CA ARG A 7 -12.90 -22.79 78.28
C ARG A 7 -12.52 -22.70 76.80
N THR A 8 -11.79 -23.70 76.29
CA THR A 8 -11.45 -23.76 74.85
C THR A 8 -12.69 -23.96 73.98
N LYS A 9 -13.68 -24.77 74.40
CA LYS A 9 -14.95 -24.91 73.67
C LYS A 9 -15.72 -23.58 73.62
N ASP A 10 -15.78 -22.86 74.73
CA ASP A 10 -16.45 -21.56 74.80
C ASP A 10 -15.73 -20.51 73.92
N GLU A 11 -14.40 -20.52 73.89
CA GLU A 11 -13.59 -19.67 73.00
C GLU A 11 -13.81 -19.98 71.52
N VAL A 12 -13.86 -21.26 71.15
CA VAL A 12 -14.17 -21.69 69.77
C VAL A 12 -15.57 -21.25 69.37
N GLN A 13 -16.55 -21.42 70.25
CA GLN A 13 -17.93 -21.00 69.99
C GLN A 13 -18.03 -19.47 69.81
N LYS A 14 -17.38 -18.71 70.68
CA LYS A 14 -17.31 -17.25 70.58
C LYS A 14 -16.60 -16.79 69.29
N CYS A 15 -15.55 -17.50 68.87
CA CYS A 15 -14.86 -17.21 67.61
C CYS A 15 -15.75 -17.49 66.40
N ARG A 16 -16.47 -18.63 66.44
CA ARG A 16 -17.43 -19.01 65.40
C ARG A 16 -18.55 -17.99 65.24
N GLU A 17 -19.15 -17.54 66.34
CA GLU A 17 -20.21 -16.52 66.32
C GLU A 17 -19.73 -15.21 65.70
N LYS A 18 -18.52 -14.77 66.05
CA LYS A 18 -17.91 -13.58 65.43
C LYS A 18 -17.69 -13.76 63.93
N TYR A 19 -17.20 -14.92 63.50
CA TYR A 19 -17.00 -15.22 62.08
C TYR A 19 -18.34 -15.25 61.32
N GLU A 20 -19.35 -15.91 61.86
CA GLU A 20 -20.70 -15.96 61.28
C GLU A 20 -21.33 -14.56 61.21
N GLN A 21 -21.10 -13.71 62.22
CA GLN A 21 -21.51 -12.31 62.19
C GLN A 21 -20.81 -11.52 61.07
N SER A 22 -19.48 -11.63 60.94
CA SER A 22 -18.74 -10.97 59.85
C SER A 22 -19.20 -11.43 58.46
N LEU A 23 -19.48 -12.72 58.28
CA LEU A 23 -20.04 -13.25 57.04
C LEU A 23 -21.44 -12.68 56.75
N SER A 24 -22.28 -12.56 57.77
CA SER A 24 -23.61 -11.96 57.64
C SER A 24 -23.54 -10.49 57.20
N GLU A 25 -22.59 -9.73 57.78
CA GLU A 25 -22.34 -8.33 57.42
C GLU A 25 -21.86 -8.19 55.96
N ILE A 26 -20.90 -9.02 55.53
CA ILE A 26 -20.42 -9.03 54.14
C ILE A 26 -21.55 -9.41 53.16
N ASN A 27 -22.29 -10.49 53.45
CA ASN A 27 -23.37 -10.95 52.59
C ASN A 27 -24.50 -9.93 52.45
N LYS A 28 -24.75 -9.14 53.51
CA LYS A 28 -25.71 -8.04 53.46
C LYS A 28 -25.23 -6.90 52.54
N TYR A 29 -23.92 -6.72 52.39
CA TYR A 29 -23.32 -5.69 51.54
C TYR A 29 -23.18 -6.11 50.07
N ASN A 30 -23.12 -7.42 49.77
CA ASN A 30 -23.08 -7.95 48.40
C ASN A 30 -24.00 -7.25 47.38
N PRO A 31 -25.30 -7.03 47.63
CA PRO A 31 -26.17 -6.38 46.65
C PRO A 31 -25.73 -4.95 46.31
N ILE A 32 -25.28 -4.18 47.30
CA ILE A 32 -24.78 -2.80 47.11
C ILE A 32 -23.48 -2.83 46.30
N TYR A 33 -22.56 -3.73 46.67
CA TYR A 33 -21.31 -3.92 45.93
C TYR A 33 -21.57 -4.28 44.45
N ILE A 34 -22.49 -5.21 44.18
CA ILE A 34 -22.83 -5.62 42.82
C ILE A 34 -23.43 -4.44 42.04
N GLU A 35 -24.33 -3.67 42.65
CA GLU A 35 -24.92 -2.48 42.03
C GLU A 35 -23.84 -1.44 41.66
N ASP A 36 -22.96 -1.10 42.60
CA ASP A 36 -21.89 -0.12 42.39
C ASP A 36 -20.90 -0.58 41.31
N MET A 37 -20.48 -1.85 41.36
CA MET A 37 -19.59 -2.42 40.34
C MET A 37 -20.25 -2.50 38.96
N THR A 38 -21.54 -2.82 38.91
CA THR A 38 -22.32 -2.84 37.66
C THR A 38 -22.42 -1.43 37.08
N SER A 39 -22.61 -0.41 37.92
CA SER A 39 -22.68 0.99 37.48
C SER A 39 -21.39 1.46 36.79
N VAL A 40 -20.23 1.13 37.37
CA VAL A 40 -18.93 1.44 36.77
C VAL A 40 -18.72 0.65 35.49
N PHE A 41 -19.06 -0.65 35.50
CA PHE A 41 -18.94 -1.50 34.32
C PHE A 41 -19.79 -1.00 33.16
N GLU A 42 -21.04 -0.61 33.42
CA GLU A 42 -21.96 -0.09 32.41
C GLU A 42 -21.43 1.22 31.80
N LYS A 43 -20.79 2.07 32.59
CA LYS A 43 -20.11 3.27 32.07
C LYS A 43 -18.98 2.92 31.11
N CYS A 44 -18.18 1.90 31.43
CA CYS A 44 -17.15 1.39 30.51
C CYS A 44 -17.77 0.80 29.24
N GLN A 45 -18.88 0.06 29.36
CA GLN A 45 -19.63 -0.47 28.21
C GLN A 45 -20.12 0.63 27.29
N GLN A 46 -20.63 1.74 27.83
CA GLN A 46 -21.08 2.89 27.02
C GLN A 46 -19.93 3.56 26.25
N MET A 47 -18.76 3.67 26.88
CA MET A 47 -17.55 4.18 26.21
C MET A 47 -17.13 3.25 25.07
N GLU A 48 -17.12 1.94 25.32
CA GLU A 48 -16.78 0.95 24.31
C GLU A 48 -17.83 0.90 23.19
N GLU A 49 -19.11 0.98 23.50
CA GLU A 49 -20.18 1.05 22.50
C GLU A 49 -19.97 2.24 21.56
N THR A 50 -19.61 3.40 22.11
CA THR A 50 -19.30 4.60 21.32
C THR A 50 -18.11 4.35 20.39
N ARG A 51 -17.04 3.74 20.89
CA ARG A 51 -15.85 3.36 20.10
C ARG A 51 -16.23 2.39 18.98
N LEU A 52 -16.98 1.33 19.28
CA LEU A 52 -17.39 0.33 18.29
C LEU A 52 -18.29 0.94 17.20
N ARG A 53 -19.22 1.81 17.58
CA ARG A 53 -20.07 2.55 16.62
C ARG A 53 -19.23 3.46 15.72
N PHE A 54 -18.25 4.16 16.30
CA PHE A 54 -17.31 4.98 15.54
C PHE A 54 -16.51 4.14 14.54
N PHE A 55 -15.90 3.05 14.97
CA PHE A 55 -15.14 2.14 14.10
C PHE A 55 -15.99 1.61 12.95
N LYS A 56 -17.23 1.20 13.24
CA LYS A 56 -18.18 0.78 12.19
C LYS A 56 -18.41 1.88 11.15
N GLN A 57 -18.63 3.12 11.59
CA GLN A 57 -18.83 4.24 10.67
C GLN A 57 -17.59 4.53 9.83
N VAL A 58 -16.40 4.50 10.45
CA VAL A 58 -15.11 4.69 9.76
C VAL A 58 -14.90 3.62 8.69
N LEU A 59 -15.12 2.35 9.02
CA LEU A 59 -14.98 1.25 8.07
C LEU A 59 -15.94 1.40 6.87
N PHE A 60 -17.19 1.81 7.10
CA PHE A 60 -18.11 2.10 6.00
C PHE A 60 -17.70 3.32 5.19
N ALA A 61 -17.12 4.35 5.82
CA ALA A 61 -16.59 5.51 5.12
C ALA A 61 -15.39 5.13 4.23
N ILE A 62 -14.47 4.32 4.75
CA ILE A 62 -13.34 3.77 3.97
C ILE A 62 -13.85 2.96 2.79
N HIS A 63 -14.79 2.03 3.00
CA HIS A 63 -15.41 1.26 1.93
C HIS A 63 -16.03 2.17 0.87
N LYS A 64 -16.75 3.22 1.28
CA LYS A 64 -17.35 4.19 0.35
C LYS A 64 -16.29 4.93 -0.47
N SER A 65 -15.18 5.34 0.15
CA SER A 65 -14.09 6.04 -0.53
C SER A 65 -13.31 5.14 -1.50
N LEU A 66 -13.21 3.84 -1.21
CA LEU A 66 -12.51 2.87 -2.06
C LEU A 66 -13.39 2.28 -3.16
N ASN A 67 -14.72 2.39 -3.06
CA ASN A 67 -15.63 1.78 -4.03
C ASN A 67 -15.81 2.64 -5.28
N ILE A 68 -14.87 2.52 -6.22
CA ILE A 68 -14.85 3.23 -7.49
C ILE A 68 -16.03 2.81 -8.41
N SER A 69 -16.64 1.63 -8.19
CA SER A 69 -17.76 1.18 -9.03
C SER A 69 -19.03 2.02 -8.89
N GLN A 70 -19.16 2.74 -7.78
CA GLN A 70 -20.30 3.63 -7.51
C GLN A 70 -20.01 5.08 -7.94
N GLU A 71 -18.82 5.34 -8.46
CA GLU A 71 -18.37 6.66 -8.86
C GLU A 71 -18.93 6.98 -10.27
N PRO A 72 -19.70 8.09 -10.45
CA PRO A 72 -20.38 8.36 -11.72
C PRO A 72 -19.46 8.68 -12.89
N SER A 73 -18.24 9.16 -12.65
CA SER A 73 -17.30 9.47 -13.73
C SER A 73 -16.72 8.21 -14.37
N LEU A 74 -16.62 7.10 -13.62
CA LEU A 74 -16.03 5.86 -14.14
C LEU A 74 -16.75 5.36 -15.41
N PRO A 75 -18.08 5.15 -15.45
CA PRO A 75 -18.77 4.81 -16.70
C PRO A 75 -18.61 5.87 -17.79
N GLN A 76 -18.62 7.15 -17.42
CA GLN A 76 -18.49 8.25 -18.37
C GLN A 76 -17.14 8.21 -19.11
N ILE A 77 -16.04 7.89 -18.41
CA ILE A 77 -14.71 7.73 -19.01
C ILE A 77 -14.74 6.65 -20.11
N TYR A 78 -15.41 5.53 -19.86
CA TYR A 78 -15.51 4.45 -20.84
C TYR A 78 -16.39 4.81 -22.04
N GLU A 79 -17.50 5.54 -21.82
CA GLU A 79 -18.34 6.05 -22.90
C GLU A 79 -17.61 7.08 -23.77
N GLU A 80 -16.88 8.02 -23.16
CA GLU A 80 -16.06 9.00 -23.87
C GLU A 80 -14.94 8.33 -24.68
N PHE A 81 -14.29 7.32 -24.11
CA PHE A 81 -13.30 6.52 -24.80
C PHE A 81 -13.91 5.78 -26.00
N TYR A 82 -15.07 5.14 -25.80
CA TYR A 82 -15.80 4.46 -26.88
C TYR A 82 -16.14 5.42 -28.02
N HIS A 83 -16.69 6.60 -27.71
CA HIS A 83 -17.00 7.61 -28.71
C HIS A 83 -15.76 8.09 -29.46
N THR A 84 -14.64 8.30 -28.76
CA THR A 84 -13.37 8.71 -29.38
C THR A 84 -12.89 7.69 -30.39
N VAL A 85 -12.90 6.40 -30.02
CA VAL A 85 -12.48 5.32 -30.91
C VAL A 85 -13.46 5.15 -32.08
N ASN A 86 -14.77 5.18 -31.80
CA ASN A 86 -15.80 4.99 -32.82
C ASN A 86 -15.84 6.15 -33.85
N ASN A 87 -15.43 7.35 -33.45
CA ASN A 87 -15.36 8.50 -34.35
C ASN A 87 -14.13 8.52 -35.25
N ALA A 88 -13.17 7.60 -35.05
CA ALA A 88 -12.01 7.46 -35.93
C ALA A 88 -12.44 7.01 -37.33
N ASP A 89 -12.13 7.83 -38.34
CA ASP A 89 -12.57 7.63 -39.72
C ASP A 89 -11.35 7.60 -40.65
N HIS A 90 -11.00 6.41 -41.11
CA HIS A 90 -9.85 6.19 -41.97
C HIS A 90 -9.93 6.96 -43.30
N GLN A 91 -11.12 7.25 -43.82
CA GLN A 91 -11.26 7.97 -45.09
C GLN A 91 -10.91 9.45 -44.92
N LYS A 92 -11.27 10.05 -43.78
CA LYS A 92 -10.88 11.43 -43.45
C LYS A 92 -9.36 11.55 -43.35
N ASP A 93 -8.72 10.59 -42.70
CA ASP A 93 -7.27 10.57 -42.51
C ASP A 93 -6.52 10.41 -43.84
N LEU A 94 -6.95 9.47 -44.68
CA LEU A 94 -6.38 9.28 -46.03
C LEU A 94 -6.56 10.52 -46.91
N LYS A 95 -7.72 11.18 -46.81
CA LYS A 95 -7.99 12.42 -47.55
C LYS A 95 -7.10 13.57 -47.06
N TRP A 96 -6.96 13.72 -45.75
CA TRP A 96 -6.07 14.72 -45.15
C TRP A 96 -4.62 14.51 -45.62
N TRP A 97 -4.13 13.27 -45.59
CA TRP A 97 -2.79 12.94 -46.06
C TRP A 97 -2.61 13.25 -47.56
N SER A 98 -3.57 12.85 -48.39
CA SER A 98 -3.53 13.10 -49.84
C SER A 98 -3.45 14.59 -50.17
N ASN A 99 -4.15 15.44 -49.40
CA ASN A 99 -4.17 16.89 -49.59
C ASN A 99 -2.89 17.59 -49.11
N ASN A 100 -2.28 17.10 -48.03
CA ASN A 100 -1.13 17.76 -47.40
C ASN A 100 0.21 17.24 -47.88
N HIS A 101 0.27 15.96 -48.30
CA HIS A 101 1.52 15.26 -48.63
C HIS A 101 1.39 14.38 -49.88
N GLY A 102 0.22 14.34 -50.52
CA GLY A 102 -0.05 13.44 -51.64
C GLY A 102 -0.41 14.18 -52.92
N VAL A 103 -1.16 13.47 -53.76
CA VAL A 103 -1.47 13.88 -55.13
C VAL A 103 -2.40 15.09 -55.22
N ASN A 104 -3.10 15.44 -54.13
CA ASN A 104 -4.02 16.59 -54.11
C ASN A 104 -3.33 17.89 -53.67
N MET A 105 -2.02 17.86 -53.39
CA MET A 105 -1.27 19.09 -53.18
C MET A 105 -1.32 19.97 -54.42
N ALA A 106 -1.43 21.29 -54.23
CA ALA A 106 -1.40 22.24 -55.34
C ALA A 106 -0.03 22.15 -56.05
N MET A 107 -0.06 21.89 -57.36
CA MET A 107 1.12 21.83 -58.20
C MET A 107 1.01 22.87 -59.30
N ASN A 108 2.04 23.71 -59.43
CA ASN A 108 2.17 24.61 -60.56
C ASN A 108 2.84 23.85 -61.71
N TRP A 109 2.02 23.25 -62.57
CA TRP A 109 2.52 22.53 -63.73
C TRP A 109 3.28 23.46 -64.68
N PRO A 110 4.35 22.98 -65.34
CA PRO A 110 5.08 23.79 -66.30
C PRO A 110 4.15 24.34 -67.39
N ALA A 111 4.11 25.66 -67.51
CA ALA A 111 3.39 26.37 -68.54
C ALA A 111 4.36 27.22 -69.38
N PHE A 112 3.96 27.60 -70.58
CA PHE A 112 4.76 28.52 -71.40
C PHE A 112 4.84 29.87 -70.68
N ILE A 113 6.07 30.33 -70.45
CA ILE A 113 6.35 31.64 -69.84
C ILE A 113 6.80 32.56 -70.98
N GLU A 114 6.07 33.65 -71.19
CA GLU A 114 6.43 34.65 -72.18
C GLU A 114 7.76 35.31 -71.79
N TYR A 115 8.67 35.44 -72.76
CA TYR A 115 9.99 35.98 -72.53
C TYR A 115 9.90 37.43 -72.06
N THR A 116 10.27 37.68 -70.81
CA THR A 116 10.50 39.02 -70.27
C THR A 116 12.01 39.22 -70.10
N GLU A 117 12.51 40.43 -70.37
CA GLU A 117 13.94 40.77 -70.23
C GLU A 117 14.45 40.67 -68.78
N GLU A 118 13.55 40.47 -67.80
CA GLU A 118 13.86 40.26 -66.39
C GLU A 118 14.55 38.92 -66.10
N PHE A 119 14.43 37.94 -67.01
CA PHE A 119 15.12 36.64 -66.93
C PHE A 119 16.49 36.63 -67.61
N ARG A 120 16.95 37.78 -68.12
CA ARG A 120 18.21 37.91 -68.89
C ARG A 120 19.45 37.78 -68.00
N ASP A 121 19.33 38.13 -66.73
CA ASP A 121 20.43 38.08 -65.76
C ASP A 121 20.43 36.74 -65.01
N ILE A 122 21.31 35.84 -65.41
CA ILE A 122 21.66 34.67 -64.59
C ILE A 122 22.39 35.21 -63.36
N ALA A 123 21.73 35.17 -62.21
CA ALA A 123 22.31 35.66 -60.95
C ALA A 123 23.67 34.98 -60.70
N LYS A 124 24.77 35.71 -60.99
CA LYS A 124 26.10 35.35 -60.52
C LYS A 124 26.05 35.54 -59.01
N GLY A 125 26.03 34.42 -58.30
CA GLY A 125 25.66 34.32 -56.90
C GLY A 125 26.19 35.47 -56.05
N ASN A 126 25.28 36.16 -55.38
CA ASN A 126 25.52 36.66 -54.03
C ASN A 126 24.22 36.99 -53.31
N LYS A 127 24.28 36.81 -52.00
CA LYS A 127 23.20 36.84 -51.01
C LYS A 127 22.39 38.15 -51.05
N SER A 128 21.10 38.08 -51.37
CA SER A 128 20.12 39.07 -50.94
C SER A 128 18.79 38.41 -50.59
N LYS A 129 18.33 38.71 -49.37
CA LYS A 129 17.06 38.29 -48.77
C LYS A 129 15.92 39.07 -49.42
N GLU A 130 15.38 38.58 -50.53
CA GLU A 130 13.99 38.84 -50.93
C GLU A 130 13.66 37.84 -52.04
N ALA A 131 12.96 36.77 -51.65
CA ALA A 131 12.52 35.75 -52.59
C ALA A 131 11.35 36.33 -53.41
N LEU A 132 11.61 36.70 -54.65
CA LEU A 132 10.57 36.92 -55.64
C LEU A 132 9.74 35.64 -55.81
N PRO A 133 8.41 35.72 -55.99
CA PRO A 133 7.54 34.56 -56.13
C PRO A 133 7.56 34.05 -57.58
N ALA A 134 8.72 33.66 -58.08
CA ALA A 134 8.88 32.87 -59.29
C ALA A 134 10.30 32.31 -59.26
N ALA A 135 10.41 30.99 -59.41
CA ALA A 135 11.65 30.25 -59.22
C ALA A 135 12.84 30.92 -59.95
N PRO A 136 14.00 31.12 -59.29
CA PRO A 136 15.21 31.46 -60.03
C PRO A 136 15.48 30.33 -61.04
N ILE A 137 15.78 30.69 -62.29
CA ILE A 137 16.22 29.74 -63.31
C ILE A 137 17.49 29.08 -62.78
N THR A 138 17.34 27.91 -62.18
CA THR A 138 18.44 27.05 -61.81
C THR A 138 18.70 26.16 -63.00
N LEU A 139 19.94 26.15 -63.49
CA LEU A 139 20.35 25.31 -64.60
C LEU A 139 20.50 23.88 -64.08
N ILE A 140 19.39 23.16 -63.98
CA ILE A 140 19.38 21.77 -63.50
C ILE A 140 19.79 20.87 -64.67
N HIS A 141 20.87 20.10 -64.50
CA HIS A 141 21.53 19.19 -65.46
C HIS A 141 22.71 19.74 -66.30
N GLN A 142 23.58 20.59 -65.76
CA GLN A 142 24.96 20.62 -66.26
C GLN A 142 25.75 19.46 -65.65
N ARG A 143 25.99 18.40 -66.43
CA ARG A 143 27.04 17.43 -66.13
C ARG A 143 28.30 17.86 -66.86
N PRO A 144 29.41 18.18 -66.17
CA PRO A 144 30.69 18.30 -66.84
C PRO A 144 31.03 16.96 -67.49
N VAL A 145 31.42 17.00 -68.76
CA VAL A 145 31.88 15.82 -69.50
C VAL A 145 33.22 15.38 -68.87
N GLY A 146 33.16 14.55 -67.83
CA GLY A 146 34.35 14.13 -67.08
C GLY A 146 34.09 13.27 -65.84
N ASP A 147 32.95 13.41 -65.16
CA ASP A 147 32.66 12.65 -63.93
C ASP A 147 31.56 11.61 -64.16
N ASP A 148 31.94 10.48 -64.76
CA ASP A 148 31.16 9.25 -64.72
C ASP A 148 31.61 8.45 -63.48
N LEU A 149 31.19 8.89 -62.30
CA LEU A 149 31.32 8.14 -61.05
C LEU A 149 29.93 7.91 -60.48
N HIS A 150 29.60 6.63 -60.34
CA HIS A 150 28.35 6.12 -59.78
C HIS A 150 28.17 6.64 -58.36
N VAL A 151 27.33 7.66 -58.16
CA VAL A 151 26.88 8.07 -56.83
C VAL A 151 25.64 7.26 -56.48
N ARG A 152 25.81 6.46 -55.43
CA ARG A 152 24.82 5.60 -54.77
C ARG A 152 23.51 6.34 -54.46
N MET A 153 22.42 5.58 -54.53
CA MET A 153 21.14 5.89 -53.91
C MET A 153 21.32 6.11 -52.40
N ASP A 154 21.44 7.37 -51.98
CA ASP A 154 21.28 7.76 -50.59
C ASP A 154 19.82 8.17 -50.36
N TYR A 155 19.09 7.33 -49.62
CA TYR A 155 17.78 7.66 -49.06
C TYR A 155 17.92 8.79 -48.04
N PRO A 156 17.00 9.77 -48.00
CA PRO A 156 17.01 10.79 -46.95
C PRO A 156 16.65 10.17 -45.58
N PRO A 157 17.28 10.63 -44.48
CA PRO A 157 16.95 10.15 -43.14
C PRO A 157 15.58 10.72 -42.70
N PRO A 158 14.87 10.03 -41.79
CA PRO A 158 13.60 10.54 -41.27
C PRO A 158 13.83 11.83 -40.46
N PRO A 159 12.90 12.79 -40.47
CA PRO A 159 13.09 14.04 -39.75
C PRO A 159 13.10 13.83 -38.23
N SER A 160 14.18 14.28 -37.61
CA SER A 160 14.33 14.39 -36.15
C SER A 160 13.49 15.55 -35.62
N ASN A 161 12.48 15.24 -34.82
CA ASN A 161 11.67 16.22 -34.10
C ASN A 161 12.47 16.75 -32.89
N LYS A 162 12.60 18.07 -32.75
CA LYS A 162 13.13 18.70 -31.52
C LYS A 162 12.04 19.50 -30.84
N GLY A 163 11.79 19.12 -29.58
CA GLY A 163 10.96 19.81 -28.58
C GLY A 163 9.78 18.96 -28.12
N SER A 164 9.57 18.58 -26.84
CA SER A 164 10.40 18.34 -25.65
C SER A 164 9.42 17.86 -24.56
N ALA A 165 9.67 16.67 -23.97
CA ALA A 165 9.13 16.13 -22.70
C ALA A 165 7.58 15.99 -22.58
N ASN A 166 6.99 14.89 -22.11
CA ASN A 166 7.39 14.06 -20.98
C ASN A 166 6.53 12.76 -20.91
N ARG A 167 7.10 11.69 -20.34
CA ARG A 167 6.47 10.48 -19.72
C ARG A 167 6.50 9.13 -20.46
N THR A 168 7.39 8.28 -19.93
CA THR A 168 7.24 6.87 -19.51
C THR A 168 6.46 5.90 -20.41
N SER A 169 7.22 5.05 -21.10
CA SER A 169 6.80 3.82 -21.75
C SER A 169 6.62 2.66 -20.74
N VAL A 170 5.44 2.06 -20.71
CA VAL A 170 5.22 0.68 -20.24
C VAL A 170 5.22 -0.24 -21.47
N ASN A 171 6.08 -1.26 -21.44
CA ASN A 171 6.14 -2.32 -22.44
C ASN A 171 4.96 -3.28 -22.28
N LEU A 172 4.14 -3.46 -23.33
CA LEU A 172 3.30 -4.65 -23.49
C LEU A 172 3.80 -5.48 -24.66
N SER A 173 4.38 -6.63 -24.34
CA SER A 173 4.70 -7.71 -25.26
C SER A 173 3.46 -8.61 -25.41
N VAL A 174 2.78 -8.55 -26.54
CA VAL A 174 1.73 -9.52 -26.90
C VAL A 174 2.36 -10.65 -27.70
N LYS A 175 2.48 -11.83 -27.07
CA LYS A 175 2.73 -13.09 -27.76
C LYS A 175 1.40 -13.70 -28.16
N ASN A 176 1.27 -14.00 -29.44
CA ASN A 176 0.16 -14.70 -30.04
C ASN A 176 0.30 -16.21 -29.75
N SER A 177 -0.74 -16.85 -29.23
CA SER A 177 -0.86 -18.32 -29.26
C SER A 177 -2.30 -18.74 -29.54
N SER A 178 -2.40 -19.64 -30.50
CA SER A 178 -3.57 -20.25 -31.12
C SER A 178 -4.49 -21.01 -30.16
N ALA A 179 -5.76 -21.03 -30.56
CA ALA A 179 -6.90 -21.73 -29.99
C ALA A 179 -6.72 -23.24 -29.73
N SER A 180 -7.40 -23.73 -28.69
CA SER A 180 -8.21 -24.96 -28.80
C SER A 180 -9.36 -24.93 -27.80
N ARG A 181 -10.42 -25.64 -28.17
CA ARG A 181 -11.80 -25.58 -27.70
C ARG A 181 -11.99 -26.54 -26.52
N ASN A 182 -12.90 -26.24 -25.60
CA ASN A 182 -13.94 -27.21 -25.24
C ASN A 182 -15.12 -26.58 -24.49
N SER A 183 -16.30 -27.09 -24.85
CA SER A 183 -17.65 -26.75 -24.43
C SER A 183 -17.92 -27.19 -22.98
N THR A 184 -18.67 -26.39 -22.21
CA THR A 184 -19.34 -26.83 -20.99
C THR A 184 -20.82 -26.53 -21.06
N ASN A 185 -21.59 -27.62 -20.91
CA ASN A 185 -23.04 -27.69 -20.85
C ASN A 185 -23.62 -26.95 -19.63
N MET A 186 -24.83 -26.46 -19.85
CA MET A 186 -25.82 -26.07 -18.86
C MET A 186 -26.20 -27.22 -17.93
N ASP A 187 -26.40 -26.94 -16.64
CA ASP A 187 -27.44 -27.62 -15.86
C ASP A 187 -27.96 -26.74 -14.72
N SER A 188 -29.27 -26.80 -14.51
CA SER A 188 -30.02 -26.36 -13.33
C SER A 188 -30.94 -27.53 -12.98
N PRO A 189 -31.27 -27.78 -11.70
CA PRO A 189 -32.65 -27.45 -11.31
C PRO A 189 -32.89 -27.09 -9.82
N LYS A 190 -34.05 -26.46 -9.60
CA LYS A 190 -34.83 -26.33 -8.35
C LYS A 190 -35.34 -27.73 -7.89
N SER A 191 -35.93 -28.05 -6.73
CA SER A 191 -36.69 -27.38 -5.65
C SER A 191 -37.00 -28.41 -4.53
N ASP A 192 -37.28 -27.90 -3.32
CA ASP A 192 -38.24 -28.34 -2.29
C ASP A 192 -38.14 -29.66 -1.49
N SER A 193 -38.19 -29.47 -0.15
CA SER A 193 -39.17 -30.02 0.83
C SER A 193 -38.67 -30.84 2.06
N ASN A 194 -38.88 -30.23 3.24
CA ASN A 194 -39.60 -30.76 4.42
C ASN A 194 -38.99 -31.86 5.33
N ALA A 195 -38.73 -31.55 6.62
CA ALA A 195 -39.25 -32.26 7.82
C ALA A 195 -38.63 -31.79 9.17
N LYS A 196 -39.46 -31.82 10.23
CA LYS A 196 -39.26 -31.54 11.69
C LYS A 196 -38.27 -32.53 12.35
N SER A 197 -37.69 -32.39 13.57
CA SER A 197 -38.22 -32.15 14.94
C SER A 197 -37.03 -32.12 15.94
N GLU A 198 -36.96 -31.21 16.92
CA GLU A 198 -37.13 -31.42 18.39
C GLU A 198 -35.93 -31.89 19.27
N VAL A 199 -35.57 -30.98 20.21
CA VAL A 199 -35.30 -31.11 21.67
C VAL A 199 -34.01 -31.77 22.23
N SER A 200 -33.35 -31.00 23.12
CA SER A 200 -32.16 -31.19 24.00
C SER A 200 -32.35 -32.20 25.17
N PRO A 201 -31.56 -32.18 26.28
CA PRO A 201 -30.10 -32.19 26.52
C PRO A 201 -29.69 -33.37 27.46
N SER A 202 -28.39 -33.59 27.72
CA SER A 202 -27.93 -34.53 28.77
C SER A 202 -26.76 -33.99 29.58
N ARG A 203 -27.00 -33.83 30.89
CA ARG A 203 -26.05 -33.60 31.98
C ARG A 203 -25.56 -34.94 32.51
N GLN A 204 -24.29 -35.06 32.92
CA GLN A 204 -23.91 -35.98 34.00
C GLN A 204 -22.84 -35.36 34.91
N SER A 205 -23.10 -35.47 36.22
CA SER A 205 -22.25 -35.04 37.32
C SER A 205 -21.52 -36.23 37.96
N ALA A 206 -20.26 -35.99 38.35
CA ALA A 206 -19.50 -36.45 39.53
C ALA A 206 -19.48 -37.94 39.96
N THR A 207 -18.28 -38.47 40.19
CA THR A 207 -17.97 -39.39 41.31
C THR A 207 -16.50 -39.23 41.75
N ILE A 208 -16.31 -39.05 43.05
CA ILE A 208 -15.02 -38.97 43.77
C ILE A 208 -14.61 -40.38 44.19
N THR A 209 -13.32 -40.74 44.08
CA THR A 209 -12.73 -41.82 44.88
C THR A 209 -11.31 -41.44 45.33
N THR A 210 -11.09 -41.60 46.63
CA THR A 210 -9.91 -41.25 47.42
C THR A 210 -8.90 -42.40 47.50
N ASN A 211 -7.61 -42.15 47.32
CA ASN A 211 -6.49 -42.51 48.23
C ASN A 211 -5.12 -42.34 47.56
N GLY A 212 -4.17 -41.78 48.31
CA GLY A 212 -2.93 -41.21 47.79
C GLY A 212 -1.69 -42.11 47.80
N ASN A 213 -0.62 -41.60 47.18
CA ASN A 213 0.67 -41.29 47.82
C ASN A 213 1.63 -40.71 46.78
N GLY A 214 2.11 -39.48 47.02
CA GLY A 214 3.34 -38.85 46.51
C GLY A 214 3.88 -39.21 45.12
N LYS A 215 3.59 -38.34 44.14
CA LYS A 215 4.54 -37.74 43.19
C LYS A 215 3.82 -36.57 42.50
N THR A 216 4.55 -35.50 42.26
CA THR A 216 4.09 -34.24 41.69
C THR A 216 3.63 -34.44 40.25
N ASP A 217 2.35 -34.69 40.04
CA ASP A 217 1.72 -34.60 38.73
C ASP A 217 1.29 -33.15 38.51
N GLN A 218 1.84 -32.56 37.45
CA GLN A 218 1.54 -31.22 36.97
C GLN A 218 0.04 -31.10 36.66
N ASN A 219 -0.56 -29.98 37.05
CA ASN A 219 -1.92 -29.62 36.70
C ASN A 219 -1.99 -29.42 35.17
N PRO A 220 -2.78 -30.20 34.42
CA PRO A 220 -2.90 -30.05 32.95
C PRO A 220 -3.66 -28.78 32.53
N PHE A 221 -4.10 -27.97 33.50
CA PHE A 221 -4.70 -26.65 33.34
C PHE A 221 -3.88 -25.54 34.02
N ASP A 222 -2.60 -25.78 34.34
CA ASP A 222 -1.65 -24.66 34.51
C ASP A 222 -1.33 -24.12 33.10
N GLU A 223 -2.35 -23.52 32.49
CA GLU A 223 -2.18 -22.54 31.44
C GLU A 223 -1.37 -21.41 32.07
N GLU A 224 -0.14 -21.26 31.55
CA GLU A 224 0.59 -20.01 31.42
C GLU A 224 0.25 -18.99 32.50
N GLU A 225 1.11 -18.93 33.52
CA GLU A 225 1.31 -17.72 34.31
C GLU A 225 1.51 -16.58 33.29
N TRP A 226 0.43 -15.88 32.99
CA TRP A 226 0.43 -14.63 32.26
C TRP A 226 1.27 -13.69 33.13
N ASP A 227 2.56 -13.61 32.82
CA ASP A 227 3.45 -12.57 33.31
C ASP A 227 2.92 -11.26 32.74
N GLU A 228 1.91 -10.73 33.42
CA GLU A 228 1.28 -9.45 33.16
C GLU A 228 2.25 -8.37 33.67
N GLY A 229 3.35 -8.22 32.92
CA GLY A 229 4.48 -7.36 33.22
C GLY A 229 5.32 -7.10 31.97
N ASP A 230 4.93 -6.07 31.21
CA ASP A 230 5.74 -5.41 30.16
C ASP A 230 6.35 -6.31 29.06
N ALA A 231 5.50 -6.69 28.10
CA ALA A 231 5.94 -7.19 26.79
C ALA A 231 6.70 -6.15 25.93
N ALA A 232 6.99 -4.96 26.45
CA ALA A 232 7.79 -3.92 25.79
C ALA A 232 9.28 -3.93 26.19
N ASP A 233 9.67 -4.56 27.30
CA ASP A 233 11.05 -4.43 27.83
C ASP A 233 12.05 -5.44 27.24
N ASN A 234 11.58 -6.48 26.54
CA ASN A 234 12.45 -7.53 25.97
C ASN A 234 12.86 -7.31 24.49
N VAL A 235 12.50 -6.21 23.84
CA VAL A 235 12.89 -5.91 22.44
C VAL A 235 14.17 -5.07 22.36
N LEU A 236 14.52 -4.35 23.42
CA LEU A 236 15.69 -3.46 23.49
C LEU A 236 16.91 -4.09 24.19
N VAL A 237 16.87 -5.39 24.49
CA VAL A 237 18.04 -6.07 25.06
C VAL A 237 19.22 -6.02 24.09
N ASP A 238 20.37 -5.65 24.63
CA ASP A 238 21.64 -5.68 23.93
C ASP A 238 22.10 -7.13 23.80
N ASN A 239 21.94 -7.70 22.61
CA ASN A 239 22.36 -9.07 22.30
C ASN A 239 23.89 -9.23 22.22
N GLY A 240 24.67 -8.14 22.42
CA GLY A 240 26.12 -8.17 22.41
C GLY A 240 26.74 -8.37 21.03
N GLU A 241 25.93 -8.37 19.97
CA GLU A 241 26.42 -8.47 18.60
C GLU A 241 27.14 -7.17 18.19
N PRO A 242 28.22 -7.28 17.39
CA PRO A 242 28.91 -6.11 16.85
C PRO A 242 28.01 -5.41 15.82
N GLY A 243 27.60 -4.18 16.11
CA GLY A 243 26.81 -3.36 15.19
C GLY A 243 27.66 -2.69 14.10
N VAL A 244 26.99 -2.17 13.07
CA VAL A 244 27.61 -1.42 11.98
C VAL A 244 27.74 0.05 12.38
N PRO A 245 28.91 0.70 12.27
CA PRO A 245 29.04 2.11 12.62
C PRO A 245 28.25 2.99 11.66
N VAL A 246 27.38 3.82 12.21
CA VAL A 246 26.56 4.81 11.49
C VAL A 246 26.83 6.21 12.03
N LYS A 247 26.75 7.22 11.17
CA LYS A 247 26.90 8.62 11.52
C LYS A 247 25.58 9.35 11.35
N ALA A 248 25.17 10.09 12.37
CA ALA A 248 24.01 10.95 12.33
C ALA A 248 24.19 12.09 11.32
N LEU A 249 23.27 12.22 10.38
CA LEU A 249 23.19 13.31 9.41
C LEU A 249 22.46 14.54 9.97
N TYR A 250 21.57 14.33 10.93
CA TYR A 250 20.74 15.37 11.54
C TYR A 250 20.65 15.17 13.06
N ASP A 251 20.26 16.23 13.77
CA ASP A 251 19.88 16.14 15.18
C ASP A 251 18.54 15.39 15.30
N TYR A 252 18.44 14.49 16.28
CA TYR A 252 17.23 13.75 16.61
C TYR A 252 17.05 13.68 18.12
N GLU A 253 15.90 14.14 18.60
CA GLU A 253 15.51 14.11 20.01
C GLU A 253 14.44 13.03 20.20
N SER A 254 14.69 12.09 21.11
CA SER A 254 13.77 10.97 21.38
C SER A 254 12.43 11.49 21.88
N ALA A 255 11.35 11.08 21.24
CA ALA A 255 9.98 11.39 21.66
C ALA A 255 9.48 10.38 22.71
N GLU A 256 9.87 9.13 22.58
CA GLU A 256 9.46 8.01 23.43
C GLU A 256 10.67 7.38 24.18
N SER A 257 10.39 6.59 25.23
CA SER A 257 11.44 6.06 26.13
C SER A 257 12.37 5.03 25.45
N ASP A 258 11.85 4.36 24.44
CA ASP A 258 12.48 3.35 23.59
C ASP A 258 13.32 3.92 22.45
N GLU A 259 13.29 5.25 22.23
CA GLU A 259 14.07 5.91 21.19
C GLU A 259 15.47 6.38 21.65
N LEU A 260 16.37 6.59 20.68
CA LEU A 260 17.71 7.15 20.89
C LEU A 260 17.77 8.64 20.58
N THR A 261 18.35 9.44 21.47
CA THR A 261 18.68 10.85 21.18
C THR A 261 20.11 10.99 20.65
N PHE A 262 20.29 11.71 19.54
CA PHE A 262 21.60 12.00 18.97
C PHE A 262 21.70 13.34 18.25
N LYS A 263 22.93 13.84 18.12
CA LYS A 263 23.23 15.07 17.38
C LYS A 263 23.88 14.75 16.05
N GLN A 264 23.71 15.65 15.09
CA GLN A 264 24.38 15.64 13.81
C GLN A 264 25.89 15.46 14.01
N GLY A 265 26.45 14.47 13.34
CA GLY A 265 27.86 14.12 13.41
C GLY A 265 28.22 13.06 14.45
N ASP A 266 27.29 12.68 15.34
CA ASP A 266 27.50 11.59 16.29
C ASP A 266 27.66 10.25 15.55
N VAL A 267 28.58 9.42 16.01
CA VAL A 267 28.77 8.05 15.50
C VAL A 267 28.31 7.05 16.55
N PHE A 268 27.49 6.09 16.12
CA PHE A 268 26.95 5.04 16.98
C PHE A 268 26.74 3.75 16.18
N GLU A 269 26.29 2.68 16.82
CA GLU A 269 26.20 1.36 16.17
C GLU A 269 24.76 1.05 15.76
N LYS A 270 24.57 0.61 14.52
CA LYS A 270 23.32 0.04 14.01
C LYS A 270 23.32 -1.47 14.28
N LEU A 271 22.29 -1.94 14.99
CA LEU A 271 22.15 -3.34 15.39
C LEU A 271 21.23 -4.13 14.45
N GLU A 272 20.14 -3.53 13.99
CA GLU A 272 19.17 -4.20 13.10
C GLU A 272 18.90 -3.35 11.84
N ASP A 273 18.35 -3.98 10.80
CA ASP A 273 17.92 -3.31 9.57
C ASP A 273 16.61 -2.55 9.76
N GLU A 274 16.26 -1.75 8.75
CA GLU A 274 15.01 -0.99 8.71
C GLU A 274 13.81 -1.95 8.77
N ASP A 275 12.90 -1.69 9.71
CA ASP A 275 11.64 -2.42 9.83
C ASP A 275 10.58 -1.93 8.81
N GLU A 276 9.37 -2.50 8.84
CA GLU A 276 8.29 -2.11 7.92
C GLU A 276 7.81 -0.65 8.10
N GLN A 277 8.24 0.02 9.17
CA GLN A 277 7.82 1.37 9.56
C GLN A 277 8.93 2.41 9.35
N GLY A 278 10.12 2.00 8.90
CA GLY A 278 11.25 2.89 8.63
C GLY A 278 12.21 3.11 9.79
N TRP A 279 12.13 2.29 10.85
CA TRP A 279 12.93 2.40 12.06
C TRP A 279 14.05 1.36 12.08
N CYS A 280 15.20 1.77 12.61
CA CYS A 280 16.33 0.89 12.89
C CYS A 280 16.60 0.85 14.39
N LYS A 281 17.10 -0.29 14.87
CA LYS A 281 17.61 -0.43 16.23
C LYS A 281 19.09 -0.07 16.27
N GLY A 282 19.48 0.77 17.23
CA GLY A 282 20.87 1.19 17.42
C GLY A 282 21.33 1.09 18.87
N ARG A 283 22.64 1.18 19.06
CA ARG A 283 23.31 1.25 20.36
C ARG A 283 24.19 2.50 20.40
N LYS A 284 23.90 3.38 21.36
CA LYS A 284 24.66 4.60 21.61
C LYS A 284 24.90 4.78 23.10
N ASN A 285 26.16 4.98 23.51
CA ASN A 285 26.55 5.17 24.91
C ASN A 285 26.03 4.07 25.86
N GLY A 286 25.91 2.83 25.38
CA GLY A 286 25.39 1.70 26.15
C GLY A 286 23.86 1.65 26.29
N LYS A 287 23.12 2.61 25.72
CA LYS A 287 21.66 2.54 25.57
C LYS A 287 21.32 1.95 24.19
N VAL A 288 20.41 0.98 24.17
CA VAL A 288 19.78 0.47 22.94
C VAL A 288 18.43 1.15 22.77
N GLY A 289 18.11 1.51 21.54
CA GLY A 289 16.84 2.15 21.22
C GLY A 289 16.61 2.29 19.72
N LEU A 290 15.42 2.75 19.36
CA LEU A 290 14.99 2.95 17.99
C LEU A 290 15.38 4.34 17.47
N TYR A 291 15.67 4.42 16.17
CA TYR A 291 15.89 5.67 15.46
C TYR A 291 15.44 5.56 14.00
N PRO A 292 15.05 6.67 13.35
CA PRO A 292 14.62 6.65 11.96
C PRO A 292 15.80 6.46 11.00
N ALA A 293 15.69 5.50 10.07
CA ALA A 293 16.80 5.08 9.20
C ALA A 293 17.36 6.21 8.32
N ASN A 294 16.51 7.16 7.93
CA ASN A 294 16.87 8.31 7.08
C ASN A 294 17.68 9.42 7.79
N TYR A 295 17.90 9.30 9.11
CA TYR A 295 18.68 10.28 9.88
C TYR A 295 20.15 9.92 10.02
N VAL A 296 20.56 8.76 9.49
CA VAL A 296 21.93 8.29 9.59
C VAL A 296 22.47 7.83 8.24
N GLU A 297 23.79 7.80 8.14
CA GLU A 297 24.53 7.23 7.02
C GLU A 297 25.48 6.15 7.55
N VAL A 298 25.59 5.03 6.85
CA VAL A 298 26.56 3.98 7.18
C VAL A 298 27.95 4.51 6.92
N VAL A 299 28.81 4.46 7.94
CA VAL A 299 30.22 4.81 7.80
C VAL A 299 30.95 3.56 7.35
N GLU A 300 31.11 3.39 6.04
CA GLU A 300 32.08 2.40 5.53
C GLU A 300 33.49 2.86 5.93
N GLY A 301 34.18 2.01 6.69
CA GLY A 301 35.60 2.15 7.02
C GLY A 301 36.49 1.46 5.99
#